data_AF-A0A2T4VMF6-F1
#
_entry.id   AF-A0A2T4VMF6-F1
#
_cell.length_a   1.000
_cell.length_b   1.000
_cell.length_c   1.000
_cell.angle_alpha   90.00
_cell.angle_beta   90.00
_cell.angle_gamma   90.00
#
_symmetry.space_group_name_H-M   'P 1'
#
loop_
_entity.id
_entity.type
_entity.pdbx_description
1 polymer ?
#
loop_
_entity_poly.entity_id
_entity_poly.type
_entity_poly.pdbx_seq_one_letter_code
_entity_poly.pdbx_strand_id
1 'polypeptide(L)'
;MLRSALLLGLVVLFFTTACVSFVGGDGGGGGISPLQFMFEPYVPPDALEPGGWKAARVIINLVRKSDEGLRMVPCQVQVEVPEVNRFGPVTDEFAQQEAAKAADAAVERVLPQGLVSAAMCLRFYEEMRKILESSIPGARVRRFIDMKGNAP
;
A
#
# COMPACT_ATOMS: atom_id res chain seq x y z
N MET A 1 -20.34 -8.20 -52.05
CA MET A 1 -18.86 -8.08 -52.12
C MET A 1 -18.49 -7.02 -51.09
N LEU A 2 -17.60 -7.14 -50.11
CA LEU A 2 -16.53 -8.07 -49.76
C LEU A 2 -16.27 -7.80 -48.25
N ARG A 3 -16.65 -8.68 -47.32
CA ARG A 3 -15.73 -9.43 -46.43
C ARG A 3 -14.43 -8.69 -46.02
N SER A 4 -14.37 -8.32 -44.74
CA SER A 4 -13.19 -8.38 -43.83
C SER A 4 -13.71 -8.09 -42.41
N ALA A 5 -14.22 -9.06 -41.65
CA ALA A 5 -13.44 -9.97 -40.80
C ALA A 5 -12.45 -9.17 -39.92
N LEU A 6 -12.82 -8.91 -38.66
CA LEU A 6 -12.38 -9.69 -37.47
C LEU A 6 -10.89 -9.49 -37.16
N LEU A 7 -10.60 -9.37 -35.85
CA LEU A 7 -9.30 -9.12 -35.20
C LEU A 7 -9.14 -7.62 -34.87
N LEU A 8 -8.86 -7.17 -33.66
CA LEU A 8 -8.41 -7.77 -32.40
C LEU A 8 -8.95 -6.79 -31.33
N GLY A 9 -9.65 -7.25 -30.31
CA GLY A 9 -9.01 -7.94 -29.21
C GLY A 9 -9.08 -7.01 -28.00
N LEU A 10 -10.24 -7.04 -27.35
CA LEU A 10 -10.35 -7.11 -25.90
C LEU A 10 -9.19 -6.41 -25.16
N VAL A 11 -9.21 -5.08 -25.10
CA VAL A 11 -8.42 -4.33 -24.12
C VAL A 11 -9.09 -4.58 -22.77
N VAL A 12 -8.93 -5.80 -22.26
CA VAL A 12 -9.03 -6.08 -20.83
C VAL A 12 -7.85 -5.34 -20.25
N LEU A 13 -8.13 -4.12 -19.79
CA LEU A 13 -7.31 -3.42 -18.84
C LEU A 13 -7.11 -4.37 -17.67
N PHE A 14 -6.00 -5.10 -17.74
CA PHE A 14 -5.37 -5.79 -16.64
C PHE A 14 -5.03 -4.74 -15.59
N PHE A 15 -6.02 -4.39 -14.76
CA PHE A 15 -5.75 -3.94 -13.39
C PHE A 15 -5.09 -5.14 -12.70
N THR A 16 -3.77 -5.22 -12.83
CA THR A 16 -2.95 -6.15 -12.08
C THR A 16 -2.94 -5.68 -10.64
N THR A 17 -4.02 -5.96 -9.91
CA THR A 17 -3.97 -5.98 -8.46
C THR A 17 -2.95 -7.04 -8.07
N ALA A 18 -1.74 -6.58 -7.73
CA ALA A 18 -0.71 -7.41 -7.12
C ALA A 18 -1.22 -7.84 -5.74
N CYS A 19 -1.87 -9.00 -5.68
CA CYS A 19 -2.20 -9.66 -4.43
C CYS A 19 -0.93 -10.35 -3.92
N VAL A 20 -0.30 -9.86 -2.86
CA VAL A 20 0.87 -10.50 -2.25
C VAL A 20 0.56 -10.85 -0.80
N SER A 21 0.72 -12.14 -0.47
CA SER A 21 0.53 -12.70 0.87
C SER A 21 1.83 -12.69 1.65
N PHE A 22 1.89 -12.03 2.81
CA PHE A 22 3.09 -12.03 3.67
C PHE A 22 2.90 -12.94 4.86
N VAL A 23 3.70 -14.00 4.98
CA VAL A 23 3.75 -14.84 6.18
C VAL A 23 4.75 -14.20 7.17
N GLY A 24 4.26 -13.58 8.23
CA GLY A 24 5.10 -13.22 9.37
C GLY A 24 5.53 -14.50 10.08
N GLY A 25 6.77 -14.94 9.86
CA GLY A 25 7.34 -16.12 10.49
C GLY A 25 8.86 -16.01 10.60
N ASP A 26 9.37 -16.34 11.78
CA ASP A 26 10.76 -16.25 12.23
C ASP A 26 11.83 -16.55 11.16
N GLY A 27 12.79 -15.62 11.06
CA GLY A 27 14.16 -15.92 10.65
C GLY A 27 14.38 -16.21 9.17
N GLY A 28 14.43 -15.15 8.35
CA GLY A 28 15.19 -15.15 7.09
C GLY A 28 14.38 -14.84 5.83
N GLY A 29 14.41 -13.56 5.44
CA GLY A 29 14.37 -13.15 4.03
C GLY A 29 13.00 -12.95 3.40
N GLY A 30 12.41 -11.76 3.59
CA GLY A 30 11.28 -11.34 2.78
C GLY A 30 10.57 -10.09 3.29
N GLY A 31 11.30 -8.99 3.46
CA GLY A 31 10.67 -7.67 3.68
C GLY A 31 9.81 -7.26 2.49
N ILE A 32 8.88 -6.34 2.71
CA ILE A 32 8.03 -5.80 1.65
C ILE A 32 8.92 -5.13 0.61
N SER A 33 8.86 -5.59 -0.64
CA SER A 33 9.71 -5.03 -1.69
C SER A 33 9.32 -3.58 -1.99
N PRO A 34 10.28 -2.63 -2.04
CA PRO A 34 10.01 -1.24 -2.41
C PRO A 34 9.25 -1.10 -3.74
N LEU A 35 9.52 -1.98 -4.70
CA LEU A 35 8.89 -1.96 -6.02
C LEU A 35 7.38 -2.25 -6.00
N GLN A 36 6.84 -2.73 -4.89
CA GLN A 36 5.39 -2.88 -4.73
C GLN A 36 4.69 -1.53 -4.57
N PHE A 37 5.40 -0.50 -4.10
CA PHE A 37 4.87 0.85 -3.96
C PHE A 37 5.05 1.65 -5.26
N MET A 38 4.29 1.30 -6.29
CA MET A 38 4.29 2.08 -7.53
C MET A 38 3.53 3.39 -7.31
N PHE A 39 4.26 4.49 -7.21
CA PHE A 39 3.69 5.82 -7.04
C PHE A 39 3.27 6.38 -8.40
N GLU A 40 2.03 6.86 -8.46
CA GLU A 40 1.48 7.57 -9.62
C GLU A 40 1.05 8.97 -9.20
N PRO A 41 1.10 9.97 -10.11
CA PRO A 41 0.57 11.30 -9.84
C PRO A 41 -0.87 11.23 -9.33
N TYR A 42 -1.14 11.95 -8.25
CA TYR A 42 -2.40 11.93 -7.53
C TYR A 42 -2.73 13.33 -7.04
N VAL A 43 -4.01 13.70 -6.99
CA VAL A 43 -4.45 14.96 -6.37
C VAL A 43 -5.35 14.61 -5.19
N PRO A 44 -4.83 14.71 -3.94
CA PRO A 44 -5.65 14.50 -2.76
C PRO A 44 -6.81 15.50 -2.72
N PRO A 45 -8.02 15.08 -2.33
CA PRO A 45 -9.17 15.98 -2.16
C PRO A 45 -8.90 17.10 -1.14
N ASP A 46 -7.98 16.86 -0.20
CA ASP A 46 -7.60 17.71 0.92
C ASP A 46 -6.15 18.23 0.77
N ALA A 47 -5.64 18.37 -0.45
CA ALA A 47 -4.34 18.97 -0.70
C ALA A 47 -4.38 20.48 -0.42
N LEU A 48 -3.69 20.89 0.66
CA LEU A 48 -3.55 22.31 1.05
C LEU A 48 -2.33 22.99 0.43
N GLU A 49 -1.31 22.22 0.05
CA GLU A 49 -0.02 22.74 -0.39
C GLU A 49 0.14 22.64 -1.92
N PRO A 50 0.61 23.72 -2.59
CA PRO A 50 1.01 23.66 -3.98
C PRO A 50 2.32 22.87 -4.07
N GLY A 51 2.33 21.81 -4.86
CA GLY A 51 3.53 20.97 -4.98
C GLY A 51 3.32 19.62 -5.63
N GLY A 52 2.08 19.25 -5.97
CA GLY A 52 1.78 17.94 -6.54
C GLY A 52 1.86 16.84 -5.47
N TRP A 53 1.13 15.76 -5.70
CA TRP A 53 1.16 14.60 -4.83
C TRP A 53 1.25 13.36 -5.71
N LYS A 54 1.71 12.27 -5.10
CA LYS A 54 1.71 10.96 -5.73
C LYS A 54 1.25 9.92 -4.73
N ALA A 55 0.62 8.87 -5.22
CA ALA A 55 0.08 7.81 -4.38
C ALA A 55 0.43 6.43 -4.92
N ALA A 56 0.69 5.51 -3.99
CA ALA A 56 0.82 4.08 -4.26
C ALA A 56 -0.31 3.33 -3.55
N ARG A 57 -0.92 2.35 -4.23
CA ARG A 57 -1.99 1.51 -3.68
C ARG A 57 -1.54 0.06 -3.65
N VAL A 58 -1.53 -0.54 -2.46
CA VAL A 58 -1.05 -1.91 -2.25
C VAL A 58 -1.98 -2.68 -1.32
N ILE A 59 -2.12 -3.99 -1.54
CA ILE A 59 -2.78 -4.88 -0.59
C ILE A 59 -1.69 -5.58 0.22
N ILE A 60 -1.66 -5.33 1.52
CA ILE A 60 -0.73 -5.97 2.45
C ILE A 60 -1.49 -7.01 3.26
N ASN A 61 -1.10 -8.26 3.09
CA ASN A 61 -1.67 -9.38 3.84
C ASN A 61 -0.89 -9.59 5.14
N LEU A 62 -1.50 -9.24 6.27
CA LEU A 62 -0.94 -9.51 7.59
C LEU A 62 -1.26 -10.96 7.97
N VAL A 63 -0.25 -11.82 8.03
CA VAL A 63 -0.44 -13.22 8.43
C VAL A 63 0.12 -13.45 9.82
N ARG A 64 -0.72 -14.04 10.66
CA ARG A 64 -0.36 -14.53 11.99
C ARG A 64 -0.61 -16.03 12.06
N LYS A 65 0.37 -16.77 12.57
CA LYS A 65 0.19 -18.16 12.97
C LYS A 65 -0.27 -18.21 14.44
N SER A 66 -1.37 -18.90 14.72
CA SER A 66 -1.84 -19.22 16.07
C SER A 66 -2.18 -20.69 16.19
N ASP A 67 -2.54 -21.14 17.40
CA ASP A 67 -2.97 -22.52 17.66
C ASP A 67 -4.25 -22.90 16.88
N GLU A 68 -5.05 -21.90 16.48
CA GLU A 68 -6.25 -22.05 15.64
C GLU A 68 -5.93 -22.12 14.13
N GLY A 69 -4.67 -21.94 13.74
CA GLY A 69 -4.20 -22.01 12.35
C GLY A 69 -3.56 -20.72 11.83
N LEU A 70 -3.46 -20.60 10.51
CA LEU A 70 -2.96 -19.40 9.84
C LEU A 70 -4.11 -18.42 9.61
N ARG A 71 -4.02 -17.23 10.22
CA ARG A 71 -4.95 -16.13 9.99
C ARG A 71 -4.30 -15.10 9.09
N MET A 72 -4.90 -14.87 7.93
CA MET A 72 -4.49 -13.83 6.99
C MET A 72 -5.51 -12.69 7.02
N VAL A 73 -5.02 -11.45 7.13
CA VAL A 73 -5.84 -10.24 7.15
C VAL A 73 -5.37 -9.30 6.03
N PRO A 74 -6.13 -9.18 4.93
CA PRO A 74 -5.79 -8.25 3.85
C PRO A 74 -6.11 -6.80 4.24
N CYS A 75 -5.09 -5.95 4.23
CA CYS A 75 -5.21 -4.51 4.45
C CYS A 75 -4.96 -3.76 3.14
N GLN A 76 -5.95 -3.00 2.68
CA GLN A 76 -5.83 -2.13 1.51
C GLN A 76 -5.20 -0.81 1.93
N VAL A 77 -4.01 -0.52 1.44
CA VAL A 77 -3.17 0.60 1.88
C VAL A 77 -2.98 1.57 0.72
N GLN A 78 -3.33 2.83 0.92
CA GLN A 78 -2.91 3.96 0.10
C GLN A 78 -1.80 4.68 0.84
N VAL A 79 -0.65 4.83 0.19
CA VAL A 79 0.42 5.70 0.64
C VAL A 79 0.41 6.92 -0.24
N GLU A 80 0.25 8.11 0.34
CA GLU A 80 0.31 9.39 -0.36
C GLU A 80 1.54 10.14 0.12
N VAL A 81 2.31 10.68 -0.81
CA VAL A 81 3.46 11.53 -0.49
C VAL A 81 3.42 12.79 -1.35
N PRO A 82 3.89 13.95 -0.83
CA PRO A 82 4.06 15.13 -1.67
C PRO A 82 5.18 14.90 -2.69
N GLU A 83 5.10 15.51 -3.88
CA GLU A 83 6.22 15.45 -4.83
C GLU A 83 7.39 16.33 -4.36
N VAL A 84 7.10 17.38 -3.59
CA VAL A 84 8.08 18.27 -2.96
C VAL A 84 7.65 18.55 -1.53
N ASN A 85 8.58 18.42 -0.58
CA ASN A 85 8.37 18.84 0.81
C ASN A 85 9.44 19.84 1.24
N ARG A 86 9.46 20.21 2.54
CA ARG A 86 10.43 21.16 3.11
C ARG A 86 11.90 20.76 2.96
N PHE A 87 12.20 19.50 2.65
CA PHE A 87 13.54 18.97 2.41
C PHE A 87 13.89 18.85 0.93
N GLY A 88 12.96 19.20 0.03
CA GLY A 88 13.14 19.14 -1.42
C GLY A 88 12.24 18.10 -2.10
N PRO A 89 12.58 17.73 -3.35
CA PRO A 89 11.83 16.74 -4.11
C PRO A 89 11.86 15.35 -3.46
N VAL A 90 10.71 14.67 -3.45
CA VAL A 90 10.57 13.29 -3.01
C VAL A 90 10.60 12.40 -4.26
N THR A 91 11.70 11.70 -4.50
CA THR A 91 11.82 10.78 -5.67
C THR A 91 10.98 9.52 -5.47
N ASP A 92 10.66 8.81 -6.55
CA ASP A 92 9.90 7.56 -6.47
C ASP A 92 10.69 6.46 -5.75
N GLU A 93 11.98 6.33 -6.05
CA GLU A 93 12.87 5.37 -5.40
C GLU A 93 12.93 5.59 -3.89
N PHE A 94 13.06 6.85 -3.44
CA PHE A 94 13.06 7.18 -2.03
C PHE A 94 11.71 6.88 -1.37
N ALA A 95 10.60 7.30 -2.01
CA ALA A 95 9.26 7.04 -1.50
C ALA A 95 8.96 5.54 -1.40
N GLN A 96 9.37 4.76 -2.39
CA GLN A 96 9.25 3.30 -2.42
C GLN A 96 9.99 2.66 -1.25
N GLN A 97 11.23 3.06 -1.05
CA GLN A 97 12.09 2.48 -0.03
C GLN A 97 11.58 2.81 1.37
N GLU A 98 11.17 4.06 1.63
CA GLU A 98 10.63 4.45 2.93
C GLU A 98 9.24 3.86 3.19
N ALA A 99 8.39 3.72 2.17
CA ALA A 99 7.10 3.05 2.31
C ALA A 99 7.26 1.56 2.66
N ALA A 100 8.18 0.85 2.00
CA ALA A 100 8.52 -0.53 2.33
C ALA A 100 9.03 -0.69 3.76
N LYS A 101 10.03 0.11 4.16
CA LYS A 101 10.56 0.10 5.53
C LYS A 101 9.47 0.40 6.57
N ALA A 102 8.62 1.38 6.31
CA ALA A 102 7.54 1.76 7.22
C ALA A 102 6.50 0.63 7.34
N ALA A 103 6.18 -0.04 6.24
CA ALA A 103 5.27 -1.18 6.24
C ALA A 103 5.86 -2.36 7.01
N ASP A 104 7.10 -2.76 6.76
CA ASP A 104 7.78 -3.85 7.48
C ASP A 104 7.80 -3.59 9.00
N ALA A 105 8.23 -2.40 9.40
CA ALA A 105 8.27 -2.02 10.81
C ALA A 105 6.86 -1.96 11.44
N ALA A 106 5.83 -1.58 10.67
CA ALA A 106 4.45 -1.62 11.15
C ALA A 106 3.94 -3.07 11.33
N VAL A 107 4.29 -3.99 10.42
CA VAL A 107 3.97 -5.42 10.57
C VAL A 107 4.57 -5.98 11.86
N GLU A 108 5.86 -5.73 12.10
CA GLU A 108 6.58 -6.19 13.30
C GLU A 108 5.94 -5.70 14.60
N ARG A 109 5.39 -4.48 14.60
CA ARG A 109 4.70 -3.91 15.77
C ARG A 109 3.30 -4.45 15.99
N VAL A 110 2.58 -4.78 14.91
CA VAL A 110 1.16 -5.11 14.95
C VAL A 110 0.91 -6.59 15.19
N LEU A 111 1.65 -7.48 14.51
CA LEU A 111 1.41 -8.92 14.58
C LEU A 111 1.45 -9.50 16.01
N PRO A 112 2.37 -9.08 16.90
CA PRO A 112 2.44 -9.62 18.26
C PRO A 112 1.24 -9.24 19.15
N GLN A 113 0.48 -8.19 18.81
CA GLN A 113 -0.59 -7.65 19.65
C GLN A 113 -1.86 -8.51 19.68
N GLY A 114 -1.95 -9.50 18.79
CA GLY A 114 -3.06 -10.45 18.76
C GLY A 114 -4.44 -9.84 18.51
N LEU A 115 -4.49 -8.72 17.79
CA LEU A 115 -5.71 -8.00 17.44
C LEU A 115 -6.64 -8.81 16.52
N VAL A 116 -7.93 -8.48 16.56
CA VAL A 116 -8.91 -8.95 15.58
C VAL A 116 -8.72 -8.25 14.23
N SER A 117 -9.21 -8.85 13.12
CA SER A 117 -8.87 -8.45 11.74
C SER A 117 -9.02 -6.95 11.44
N ALA A 118 -10.18 -6.35 11.73
CA ALA A 118 -10.38 -4.92 11.45
C ALA A 118 -9.45 -4.01 12.29
N ALA A 119 -9.31 -4.34 13.58
CA ALA A 119 -8.41 -3.62 14.50
C ALA A 119 -6.94 -3.75 14.09
N MET A 120 -6.56 -4.90 13.52
CA MET A 120 -5.21 -5.15 13.03
C MET A 120 -4.85 -4.21 11.87
N CYS A 121 -5.73 -4.06 10.87
CA CYS A 121 -5.48 -3.11 9.78
C CYS A 121 -5.46 -1.66 10.25
N LEU A 122 -6.38 -1.27 11.15
CA LEU A 122 -6.39 0.09 11.72
C LEU A 122 -5.06 0.40 12.40
N ARG A 123 -4.58 -0.53 13.25
CA ARG A 123 -3.30 -0.36 13.93
C ARG A 123 -2.11 -0.33 12.98
N PHE A 124 -2.17 -1.15 11.93
CA PHE A 124 -1.17 -1.15 10.87
C PHE A 124 -1.09 0.21 10.15
N TYR A 125 -2.23 0.80 9.78
CA TYR A 125 -2.23 2.13 9.15
C TYR A 125 -1.65 3.21 10.08
N GLU A 126 -1.98 3.17 11.37
CA GLU A 126 -1.46 4.12 12.36
C GLU A 126 0.06 4.04 12.50
N GLU A 127 0.60 2.83 12.69
CA GLU A 127 2.04 2.62 12.85
C GLU A 127 2.78 2.96 11.56
N MET A 128 2.29 2.51 10.42
CA MET A 128 2.90 2.82 9.13
C MET A 128 2.91 4.32 8.86
N ARG A 129 1.79 5.03 9.12
CA ARG A 129 1.73 6.49 8.99
C ARG A 129 2.75 7.17 9.87
N LYS A 130 2.80 6.81 11.15
CA LYS A 130 3.71 7.44 12.13
C LYS A 130 5.18 7.29 11.70
N ILE A 131 5.56 6.12 11.20
CA ILE A 131 6.93 5.84 10.76
C ILE A 131 7.21 6.61 9.46
N LEU A 132 6.31 6.54 8.49
CA LEU A 132 6.51 7.18 7.19
C LEU A 132 6.56 8.71 7.29
N GLU A 133 5.69 9.32 8.09
CA GLU A 133 5.64 10.78 8.31
C GLU A 133 6.93 11.30 8.97
N SER A 134 7.65 10.46 9.71
CA SER A 134 8.96 10.80 10.28
C SER A 134 10.08 10.85 9.24
N SER A 135 10.00 10.03 8.18
CA SER A 135 10.94 10.02 7.07
C SER A 135 10.57 11.01 5.95
N ILE A 136 9.27 11.13 5.66
CA ILE A 136 8.72 11.96 4.58
C ILE A 136 7.65 12.87 5.20
N PRO A 137 8.01 14.11 5.58
CA PRO A 137 7.04 15.07 6.09
C PRO A 137 5.89 15.28 5.11
N GLY A 138 4.67 15.25 5.63
CA GLY A 138 3.44 15.36 4.84
C GLY A 138 2.93 14.04 4.27
N ALA A 139 3.65 12.93 4.42
CA ALA A 139 3.17 11.62 3.99
C ALA A 139 1.90 11.20 4.76
N ARG A 140 1.01 10.48 4.06
CA ARG A 140 -0.25 10.00 4.59
C ARG A 140 -0.39 8.52 4.27
N VAL A 141 -0.99 7.78 5.21
CA VAL A 141 -1.37 6.38 5.01
C VAL A 141 -2.85 6.26 5.32
N ARG A 142 -3.62 5.75 4.36
CA ARG A 142 -5.08 5.63 4.43
C ARG A 142 -5.51 4.30 3.85
N ARG A 143 -6.76 3.93 4.07
CA ARG A 143 -7.40 2.86 3.31
C ARG A 143 -7.73 3.38 1.91
N PHE A 144 -7.30 2.75 0.83
CA PHE A 144 -7.90 3.05 -0.47
C PHE A 144 -9.24 2.31 -0.59
N ILE A 145 -10.25 3.02 -1.07
CA ILE A 145 -11.55 2.45 -1.43
C ILE A 145 -11.52 2.32 -2.96
N ASP A 146 -11.60 1.10 -3.48
CA ASP A 146 -11.87 0.90 -4.91
C ASP A 146 -13.27 1.47 -5.23
N MET A 147 -13.47 2.02 -6.43
CA MET A 147 -14.64 2.78 -6.89
C MET A 147 -15.99 2.04 -6.81
N LYS A 148 -16.04 0.82 -6.28
CA LYS A 148 -17.28 0.11 -5.94
C LYS A 148 -17.86 0.47 -4.57
N GLY A 149 -17.20 1.29 -3.76
CA GLY A 149 -17.81 1.91 -2.57
C GLY A 149 -18.30 0.95 -1.48
N ASN A 150 -18.00 -0.35 -1.57
CA ASN A 150 -18.41 -1.31 -0.56
C ASN A 150 -17.28 -1.52 0.44
N ALA A 151 -17.43 -0.92 1.62
CA ALA A 151 -16.78 -1.42 2.83
C ALA A 151 -17.34 -2.83 3.15
N PRO A 152 -16.54 -3.74 3.73
CA PRO A 152 -17.06 -4.99 4.26
C PRO A 152 -18.06 -4.75 5.41
#